data_AF-A0A6G1RPB7-F1
#
_entry.id   AF-A0A6G1RPB7-F1
#
_cell.length_a   1.000
_cell.length_b   1.000
_cell.length_c   1.000
_cell.angle_alpha   90.00
_cell.angle_beta   90.00
_cell.angle_gamma   90.00
#
_symmetry.space_group_name_H-M   'P 1'
#
loop_
_entity.id
_entity.type
_entity.pdbx_description
1 polymer ?
#
loop_
_entity_poly.entity_id
_entity_poly.type
_entity_poly.pdbx_seq_one_letter_code
_entity_poly.pdbx_strand_id
1 'polypeptide(L)'
;LLCQHQKICVYWETYYSLRHKQIGAHVKKLLRRPCPIILDPADPTGILGQDKDWCLLAREAARYCNLPCVRLAQPWRVQPARHVTIEVKQMTGTSLSRTVSPSISIQQLKEEIEKQWGIPTYRQRLTEQEQEKNIVILEGDKTR
;
A
#
# COMPACT_ATOMS: atom_id res chain seq x y z
N LEU A 1 10.36 -6.78 11.92
CA LEU A 1 9.20 -6.93 11.01
C LEU A 1 8.05 -7.68 11.67
N LEU A 2 8.23 -8.95 12.07
CA LEU A 2 7.16 -9.78 12.65
C LEU A 2 6.50 -9.16 13.90
N CYS A 3 7.28 -8.52 14.79
CA CYS A 3 6.75 -7.82 15.96
C CYS A 3 5.88 -6.58 15.63
N GLN A 4 5.85 -6.15 14.37
CA GLN A 4 5.08 -5.00 13.88
C GLN A 4 4.12 -5.45 12.77
N HIS A 5 3.61 -6.68 12.84
CA HIS A 5 2.77 -7.28 11.79
C HIS A 5 1.56 -6.42 11.39
N GLN A 6 1.00 -5.64 12.31
CA GLN A 6 -0.11 -4.70 12.04
C GLN A 6 0.24 -3.57 11.06
N LYS A 7 1.53 -3.39 10.73
CA LYS A 7 2.02 -2.42 9.74
C LYS A 7 2.47 -3.08 8.44
N ILE A 8 2.38 -4.40 8.32
CA ILE A 8 2.84 -5.14 7.14
C ILE A 8 1.75 -5.09 6.07
N CYS A 9 2.08 -4.46 4.95
CA CYS A 9 1.31 -4.51 3.71
C CYS A 9 2.31 -4.68 2.56
N VAL A 10 2.37 -5.89 2.00
CA VAL A 10 3.34 -6.29 0.98
C VAL A 10 2.57 -6.93 -0.18
N TYR A 11 2.86 -6.45 -1.38
CA TYR A 11 2.32 -6.97 -2.63
C TYR A 11 3.33 -6.74 -3.75
N TRP A 12 3.09 -7.39 -4.88
CA TRP A 12 3.90 -7.25 -6.09
C TRP A 12 3.00 -6.95 -7.28
N GLU A 13 3.54 -6.33 -8.32
CA GLU A 13 2.85 -6.19 -9.62
C GLU A 13 3.61 -6.92 -10.74
N THR A 14 4.30 -8.01 -10.41
CA THR A 14 5.12 -8.78 -11.37
C THR A 14 4.25 -9.60 -12.32
N TYR A 15 3.24 -10.29 -11.79
CA TYR A 15 2.38 -11.21 -12.58
C TYR A 15 0.91 -10.74 -12.65
N TYR A 16 0.57 -9.67 -11.94
CA TYR A 16 -0.71 -8.99 -12.03
C TYR A 16 -0.50 -7.48 -11.87
N SER A 17 -1.47 -6.66 -12.31
CA SER A 17 -1.39 -5.21 -12.13
C SER A 17 -2.63 -4.63 -11.48
N LEU A 18 -2.42 -3.63 -10.62
CA LEU A 18 -3.46 -2.79 -10.03
C LEU A 18 -4.22 -1.96 -11.07
N ARG A 19 -3.64 -1.78 -12.26
CA ARG A 19 -4.27 -1.09 -13.40
C ARG A 19 -5.30 -1.94 -14.13
N HIS A 20 -5.21 -3.27 -14.00
CA HIS A 20 -6.17 -4.16 -14.64
C HIS A 20 -7.54 -4.02 -13.97
N LYS A 21 -8.61 -3.83 -14.75
CA LYS A 21 -9.94 -3.48 -14.22
C LYS A 21 -10.46 -4.46 -13.15
N GLN A 22 -10.49 -5.74 -13.46
CA GLN A 22 -11.04 -6.77 -12.55
C GLN A 22 -10.02 -7.18 -11.48
N ILE A 23 -8.85 -7.66 -11.89
CA ILE A 23 -7.77 -8.09 -10.99
C ILE A 23 -7.35 -6.96 -10.05
N GLY A 24 -7.11 -5.75 -10.57
CA GLY A 24 -6.74 -4.59 -9.76
C GLY A 24 -7.83 -4.19 -8.76
N ALA A 25 -9.11 -4.23 -9.15
CA ALA A 25 -10.20 -3.99 -8.21
C ALA A 25 -10.25 -5.06 -7.10
N HIS A 26 -10.00 -6.32 -7.44
CA HIS A 26 -9.92 -7.42 -6.49
C HIS A 26 -8.75 -7.24 -5.52
N VAL A 27 -7.54 -7.00 -6.03
CA VAL A 27 -6.35 -6.75 -5.22
C VAL A 27 -6.52 -5.52 -4.33
N LYS A 28 -7.03 -4.39 -4.86
CA LYS A 28 -7.37 -3.20 -4.06
C LYS A 28 -8.35 -3.52 -2.93
N LYS A 29 -9.28 -4.46 -3.11
CA LYS A 29 -10.18 -4.93 -2.04
C LYS A 29 -9.42 -5.73 -0.98
N LEU A 30 -8.49 -6.60 -1.37
CA LEU A 30 -7.63 -7.34 -0.43
C LEU A 30 -6.73 -6.39 0.38
N LEU A 31 -6.12 -5.41 -0.27
CA LEU A 31 -5.22 -4.42 0.37
C LEU A 31 -5.92 -3.50 1.39
N ARG A 32 -7.26 -3.44 1.40
CA ARG A 32 -8.05 -2.71 2.40
C ARG A 32 -8.38 -3.52 3.65
N ARG A 33 -8.02 -4.81 3.70
CA ARG A 33 -8.26 -5.66 4.87
C ARG A 33 -7.34 -5.27 6.03
N PRO A 34 -7.64 -5.67 7.27
CA PRO A 34 -6.74 -5.46 8.39
C PRO A 34 -5.39 -6.15 8.15
N CYS A 35 -4.30 -5.44 8.46
CA CYS A 35 -2.95 -5.99 8.41
C CYS A 35 -2.76 -7.14 9.41
N PRO A 36 -1.86 -8.11 9.13
CA PRO A 36 -0.89 -8.12 8.04
C PRO A 36 -1.47 -8.56 6.69
N ILE A 37 -1.03 -7.90 5.62
CA ILE A 37 -1.35 -8.26 4.24
C ILE A 37 -0.05 -8.63 3.53
N ILE A 38 0.03 -9.88 3.06
CA ILE A 38 1.11 -10.37 2.23
C ILE A 38 0.45 -11.09 1.07
N LEU A 39 0.44 -10.48 -0.12
CA LEU A 39 -0.15 -11.11 -1.30
C LEU A 39 0.88 -11.98 -2.01
N ASP A 40 0.47 -13.17 -2.42
CA ASP A 40 1.34 -14.01 -3.24
C ASP A 40 1.62 -13.30 -4.58
N PRO A 41 2.89 -13.19 -5.03
CA PRO A 41 3.18 -12.63 -6.35
C PRO A 41 2.53 -13.43 -7.50
N ALA A 42 2.36 -14.74 -7.38
CA ALA A 42 1.82 -15.61 -8.42
C ALA A 42 0.30 -15.81 -8.35
N ASP A 43 -0.33 -15.46 -7.21
CA ASP A 43 -1.76 -15.63 -7.00
C ASP A 43 -2.38 -14.41 -6.27
N PRO A 44 -3.11 -13.53 -6.99
CA PRO A 44 -3.71 -12.34 -6.40
C PRO A 44 -5.02 -12.62 -5.62
N THR A 45 -5.43 -13.88 -5.44
CA THR A 45 -6.72 -14.23 -4.84
C THR A 45 -6.69 -14.33 -3.32
N GLY A 46 -5.51 -14.55 -2.73
CA GLY A 46 -5.35 -14.88 -1.33
C GLY A 46 -4.34 -14.00 -0.60
N ILE A 47 -4.58 -13.80 0.70
CA ILE A 47 -3.59 -13.22 1.62
C ILE A 47 -2.83 -14.39 2.28
N LEU A 48 -1.52 -14.40 2.13
CA LEU A 48 -0.66 -15.39 2.77
C LEU A 48 -0.68 -15.22 4.30
N GLY A 49 -0.92 -16.32 5.00
CA GLY A 49 -1.05 -16.30 6.46
C GLY A 49 -2.33 -15.62 6.96
N GLN A 50 -3.36 -15.48 6.10
CA GLN A 50 -4.68 -15.05 6.57
C GLN A 50 -5.18 -15.99 7.67
N ASP A 51 -5.85 -15.41 8.67
CA ASP A 51 -6.49 -16.13 9.78
C ASP A 51 -5.50 -16.96 10.63
N LYS A 52 -4.20 -16.65 10.56
CA LYS A 52 -3.17 -17.19 11.45
C LYS A 52 -2.96 -16.30 12.66
N ASP A 53 -2.46 -16.87 13.74
CA ASP A 53 -2.15 -16.16 14.97
C ASP A 53 -0.82 -15.40 14.85
N TRP A 54 -0.89 -14.22 14.24
CA TRP A 54 0.24 -13.31 14.10
C TRP A 54 0.73 -12.76 15.43
N CYS A 55 -0.13 -12.70 16.45
CA CYS A 55 0.25 -12.27 17.79
C CYS A 55 1.17 -13.31 18.44
N LEU A 56 0.83 -14.60 18.34
CA LEU A 56 1.68 -15.70 18.78
C LEU A 56 3.02 -15.66 18.04
N LEU A 57 3.01 -15.55 16.70
CA LEU A 57 4.23 -15.47 15.90
C LEU A 57 5.11 -14.27 16.30
N ALA A 58 4.50 -13.11 16.53
CA ALA A 58 5.21 -11.91 16.98
C ALA A 58 5.85 -12.09 18.37
N ARG A 59 5.11 -12.71 19.30
CA ARG A 59 5.60 -13.02 20.65
C ARG A 59 6.78 -13.97 20.61
N GLU A 60 6.67 -15.06 19.86
CA GLU A 60 7.76 -16.03 19.72
C GLU A 60 8.97 -15.39 19.03
N ALA A 61 8.76 -14.66 17.93
CA ALA A 61 9.84 -13.94 17.25
C ALA A 61 10.59 -13.00 18.21
N ALA A 62 9.88 -12.28 19.08
CA ALA A 62 10.50 -11.40 20.08
C ALA A 62 11.37 -12.16 21.09
N ARG A 63 10.99 -13.39 21.49
CA ARG A 63 11.83 -14.23 22.35
C ARG A 63 13.12 -14.63 21.65
N TYR A 64 13.02 -15.01 20.37
CA TYR A 64 14.17 -15.42 19.56
C TYR A 64 15.11 -14.28 19.18
N CYS A 65 14.66 -13.01 19.23
CA CYS A 65 15.52 -11.84 18.96
C CYS A 65 16.75 -11.75 19.88
N ASN A 66 16.71 -12.36 21.07
CA ASN A 66 17.84 -12.36 22.01
C ASN A 66 18.86 -13.47 21.75
N LEU A 67 18.57 -14.43 20.87
CA LEU A 67 19.53 -15.47 20.52
C LEU A 67 20.80 -14.83 19.92
N PRO A 68 22.00 -15.35 20.24
CA PRO A 68 23.25 -14.78 19.74
C PRO A 68 23.29 -14.60 18.22
N CYS A 69 22.77 -15.57 17.46
CA CYS A 69 22.73 -15.52 15.99
C CYS A 69 21.80 -14.42 15.42
N VAL A 70 20.78 -14.00 16.15
CA VAL A 70 19.83 -12.96 15.70
C VAL A 70 20.24 -11.60 16.24
N ARG A 71 20.62 -11.52 17.52
CA ARG A 71 21.01 -10.27 18.17
C ARG A 71 22.26 -9.66 17.54
N LEU A 72 23.20 -10.49 17.08
CA LEU A 72 24.43 -10.03 16.43
C LEU A 72 24.23 -9.71 14.94
N ALA A 73 23.13 -10.17 14.34
CA ALA A 73 22.81 -9.87 12.96
C ALA A 73 22.30 -8.43 12.86
N GLN A 74 22.83 -7.67 11.89
CA GLN A 74 22.30 -6.35 11.58
C GLN A 74 20.96 -6.52 10.84
N PRO A 75 19.86 -5.94 11.34
CA PRO A 75 18.60 -5.99 10.64
C PRO A 75 18.73 -5.25 9.31
N TRP A 76 18.20 -5.86 8.24
CA TRP A 76 18.22 -5.20 6.94
C TRP A 76 17.39 -3.92 6.99
N ARG A 77 17.99 -2.80 6.57
CA ARG A 77 17.32 -1.50 6.49
C ARG A 77 16.43 -1.47 5.25
N VAL A 78 15.27 -2.11 5.35
CA VAL A 78 14.24 -2.09 4.31
C VAL A 78 13.78 -0.64 4.11
N GLN A 79 13.92 -0.13 2.89
CA GLN A 79 13.40 1.19 2.57
C GLN A 79 11.87 1.16 2.61
N PRO A 80 11.21 2.13 3.26
CA PRO A 80 9.77 2.26 3.20
C PRO A 80 9.26 2.39 1.76
N ALA A 81 7.95 2.21 1.57
CA ALA A 81 7.32 2.48 0.29
C ALA A 81 7.67 3.91 -0.18
N ARG A 82 7.95 4.06 -1.48
CA ARG A 82 8.27 5.36 -2.06
C ARG A 82 7.08 6.30 -1.85
N HIS A 83 7.39 7.55 -1.53
CA HIS A 83 6.35 8.57 -1.46
C HIS A 83 5.73 8.76 -2.84
N VAL A 84 4.43 9.06 -2.85
CA VAL A 84 3.65 9.25 -4.07
C VAL A 84 3.19 10.69 -4.12
N THR A 85 3.31 11.31 -5.29
CA THR A 85 2.76 12.64 -5.52
C THR A 85 1.30 12.51 -5.94
N ILE A 86 0.42 13.15 -5.18
CA ILE A 86 -1.01 13.27 -5.47
C ILE A 86 -1.33 14.71 -5.85
N GLU A 87 -2.27 14.89 -6.76
CA GLU A 87 -2.83 16.19 -7.10
C GLU A 87 -4.30 16.23 -6.67
N VAL A 88 -4.62 17.13 -5.75
CA VAL A 88 -6.00 17.36 -5.30
C VAL A 88 -6.53 18.56 -6.09
N LYS A 89 -7.64 18.36 -6.81
CA LYS A 89 -8.28 19.42 -7.59
C LYS A 89 -9.59 19.85 -6.94
N GLN A 90 -9.77 21.15 -6.78
CA GLN A 90 -11.07 21.72 -6.46
C GLN A 90 -11.93 21.85 -7.71
N MET A 91 -13.25 21.83 -7.54
CA MET A 91 -14.20 22.10 -8.63
C MET A 91 -14.07 23.52 -9.20
N THR A 92 -13.50 24.45 -8.43
CA THR A 92 -13.21 25.84 -8.83
C THR A 92 -11.98 25.96 -9.74
N GLY A 93 -11.25 24.85 -9.99
CA GLY A 93 -10.07 24.81 -10.87
C GLY A 93 -8.73 24.97 -10.14
N THR A 94 -8.71 25.20 -8.83
CA THR A 94 -7.47 25.25 -8.05
C THR A 94 -6.93 23.84 -7.76
N SER A 95 -5.64 23.61 -8.03
CA SER A 95 -4.95 22.35 -7.74
C SER A 95 -3.97 22.49 -6.57
N LEU A 96 -3.79 21.40 -5.81
CA LEU A 96 -2.75 21.25 -4.80
C LEU A 96 -1.99 19.95 -5.02
N SER A 97 -0.69 20.07 -5.32
CA SER A 97 0.21 18.91 -5.42
C SER A 97 0.84 18.62 -4.06
N ARG A 98 0.87 17.36 -3.65
CA ARG A 98 1.45 16.89 -2.38
C ARG A 98 2.17 15.56 -2.56
N THR A 99 3.36 15.45 -1.98
CA THR A 99 4.08 14.19 -1.88
C THR A 99 3.81 13.57 -0.53
N VAL A 100 3.09 12.44 -0.52
CA VAL A 100 2.62 11.77 0.71
C VAL A 100 3.12 10.33 0.78
N SER A 101 3.20 9.78 1.99
CA SER A 101 3.44 8.34 2.16
C SER A 101 2.21 7.56 1.68
N PRO A 102 2.36 6.42 0.98
CA PRO A 102 1.23 5.55 0.61
C PRO A 102 0.40 5.05 1.80
N SER A 103 0.95 5.10 3.01
CA SER A 103 0.25 4.70 4.25
C SER A 103 -0.49 5.84 4.95
N ILE A 104 -0.53 7.06 4.37
CA ILE A 104 -1.31 8.17 4.93
C ILE A 104 -2.80 7.81 4.96
N SER A 105 -3.47 8.10 6.08
CA SER A 105 -4.92 7.92 6.15
C SER A 105 -5.66 9.04 5.41
N ILE A 106 -6.87 8.75 4.93
CA ILE A 106 -7.74 9.76 4.32
C ILE A 106 -8.02 10.91 5.30
N GLN A 107 -8.14 10.62 6.60
CA GLN A 107 -8.35 11.64 7.61
C GLN A 107 -7.15 12.59 7.71
N GLN A 108 -5.93 12.05 7.83
CA GLN A 108 -4.70 12.86 7.87
C GLN A 108 -4.55 13.70 6.60
N LEU A 109 -4.84 13.11 5.44
CA LEU A 109 -4.82 13.85 4.17
C LEU A 109 -5.83 15.00 4.17
N LYS A 110 -7.05 14.79 4.69
CA LYS A 110 -8.05 15.85 4.81
C LYS A 110 -7.63 16.96 5.77
N GLU A 111 -6.99 16.62 6.88
CA GLU A 111 -6.45 17.60 7.84
C GLU A 111 -5.34 18.45 7.20
N GLU A 112 -4.48 17.84 6.37
CA GLU A 112 -3.47 18.57 5.60
C GLU A 112 -4.09 19.51 4.57
N ILE A 113 -5.13 19.07 3.86
CA ILE A 113 -5.88 19.89 2.91
C ILE A 113 -6.57 21.06 3.64
N GLU A 114 -7.16 20.81 4.80
CA GLU A 114 -7.82 21.85 5.63
C GLU A 114 -6.82 22.94 6.03
N LYS A 115 -5.61 22.57 6.45
CA LYS A 115 -4.55 23.53 6.78
C LYS A 115 -4.14 24.42 5.60
N GLN A 116 -4.29 23.93 4.37
CA GLN A 116 -3.84 24.65 3.16
C GLN A 116 -4.94 25.49 2.53
N TRP A 117 -6.18 25.01 2.55
CA TRP A 117 -7.31 25.67 1.87
C TRP A 117 -8.37 26.22 2.82
N GLY A 118 -8.27 25.95 4.12
CA GLY A 118 -9.26 26.36 5.12
C GLY A 118 -10.61 25.65 4.98
N ILE A 119 -10.69 24.56 4.21
CA ILE A 119 -11.92 23.79 4.00
C ILE A 119 -12.01 22.72 5.11
N PRO A 120 -13.01 22.78 6.00
CA PRO A 120 -13.15 21.81 7.09
C PRO A 120 -13.24 20.36 6.59
N THR A 121 -12.56 19.43 7.24
CA THR A 121 -12.52 17.99 6.88
C THR A 121 -13.90 17.36 6.59
N TYR A 122 -14.94 17.75 7.32
CA TYR A 122 -16.32 17.25 7.13
C TYR A 122 -16.99 17.75 5.83
N ARG A 123 -16.51 18.86 5.26
CA ARG A 123 -16.97 19.39 3.96
C ARG A 123 -16.20 18.82 2.78
N GLN A 124 -15.06 18.17 3.03
CA GLN A 124 -14.22 17.60 1.98
C GLN A 124 -14.77 16.26 1.48
N ARG A 125 -15.03 16.16 0.18
CA ARG A 125 -15.38 14.92 -0.53
C ARG A 125 -14.27 14.61 -1.54
N LEU A 126 -13.43 13.62 -1.22
CA LEU A 126 -12.32 13.20 -2.07
C LEU A 126 -12.77 12.02 -2.94
N THR A 127 -12.47 12.07 -4.23
CA THR A 127 -12.73 11.01 -5.20
C THR A 127 -11.48 10.75 -6.03
N GLU A 128 -11.18 9.48 -6.32
CA GLU A 128 -10.09 9.09 -7.22
C GLU A 128 -10.49 9.46 -8.67
N GLN A 129 -9.61 10.15 -9.39
CA GLN A 129 -9.81 10.43 -10.81
C GLN A 129 -9.27 9.24 -11.62
N GLU A 130 -10.09 8.68 -12.53
CA GLU A 130 -9.61 7.65 -13.45
C GLU A 130 -8.63 8.27 -14.46
N GLN A 131 -7.43 7.69 -14.59
CA GLN A 131 -6.53 8.06 -15.69
C GLN A 131 -7.07 7.48 -16.99
N GLU A 132 -7.20 8.32 -18.02
CA GLU A 132 -7.50 7.85 -19.38
C GLU A 132 -6.39 6.89 -19.85
N LYS A 133 -6.83 5.80 -20.49
CA LYS A 133 -6.05 4.62 -20.80
C LYS A 133 -4.90 4.92 -21.78
N ASN A 134 -3.67 5.01 -21.29
CA ASN A 134 -2.51 4.67 -22.12
C ASN A 134 -2.39 3.15 -22.16
N ILE A 135 -3.09 2.52 -23.10
CA ILE A 135 -2.91 1.11 -23.44
C ILE A 135 -1.52 0.99 -24.05
N VAL A 136 -0.53 0.62 -23.24
CA VAL A 136 0.71 0.06 -23.77
C VAL A 136 0.36 -1.35 -24.22
N ILE A 137 0.13 -1.51 -25.52
CA ILE A 137 0.06 -2.81 -26.18
C ILE A 137 1.45 -3.42 -26.00
N LEU A 138 1.58 -4.40 -25.11
CA LEU A 138 2.73 -5.28 -25.11
C LEU A 138 2.54 -6.21 -26.31
N GLU A 139 3.08 -5.82 -27.47
CA GLU A 139 3.29 -6.75 -28.57
C GLU A 139 4.20 -7.86 -28.06
N GLY A 140 3.67 -9.09 -28.02
CA GLY A 140 4.45 -10.27 -27.69
C GLY A 140 5.53 -10.46 -28.75
N ASP A 141 6.79 -10.50 -28.30
CA ASP A 141 7.93 -10.91 -29.10
C ASP A 141 7.61 -12.25 -29.79
N LYS A 142 7.67 -12.23 -31.12
CA LYS A 142 7.64 -13.44 -31.95
C LYS A 142 8.88 -14.27 -31.63
N THR A 143 8.68 -15.45 -31.05
CA THR A 143 9.69 -16.50 -30.97
C THR A 143 10.21 -16.86 -32.36
N ARG A 144 11.54 -16.92 -32.49
CA ARG A 144 12.28 -17.53 -33.59
C ARG A 144 12.02 -19.03 -33.68
#